data_AF-C1DH87-F1
#
_entry.id   AF-C1DH87-F1
#
_cell.length_a   1.000
_cell.length_b   1.000
_cell.length_c   1.000
_cell.angle_alpha   90.00
_cell.angle_beta   90.00
_cell.angle_gamma   90.00
#
_symmetry.space_group_name_H-M   'P 1'
#
loop_
_entity.id
_entity.type
_entity.pdbx_description
1 polymer ?
#
loop_
_entity_poly.entity_id
_entity_poly.type
_entity_poly.pdbx_seq_one_letter_code
_entity_poly.pdbx_strand_id
1 'polypeptide(L)' 'MGSTSDKVKGNANELAGKIKKGVGGATDDPALENEGRAQESRGKAQQVKGDVKDSLKRGIDRA' A
#
# COMPACT_ATOMS: atom_id res chain seq x y z
N MET A 1 17.97 4.27 10.54
CA MET A 1 17.31 5.43 9.90
C MET A 1 16.51 4.93 8.70
N GLY A 2 15.22 5.27 8.59
CA GLY A 2 14.35 4.83 7.48
C GLY A 2 12.84 5.06 7.72
N SER A 3 12.43 5.21 8.98
CA SER A 3 11.02 5.18 9.40
C SER A 3 10.14 6.32 8.88
N THR A 4 10.71 7.45 8.47
CA THR A 4 9.95 8.58 7.92
C THR A 4 9.71 8.44 6.42
N SER A 5 10.69 7.93 5.67
CA SER A 5 10.59 7.80 4.20
C SER A 5 9.65 6.66 3.80
N ASP A 6 9.67 5.55 4.54
CA ASP A 6 8.76 4.41 4.30
C ASP A 6 7.31 4.71 4.68
N LYS A 7 7.06 5.44 5.79
CA LYS A 7 5.71 5.91 6.14
C LYS A 7 5.18 6.94 5.15
N VAL A 8 6.02 7.86 4.67
CA VAL A 8 5.63 8.83 3.64
C VAL A 8 5.34 8.14 2.30
N LYS A 9 6.13 7.13 1.90
CA LYS A 9 5.83 6.32 0.70
C LYS A 9 4.51 5.55 0.81
N GLY A 10 4.23 4.97 1.98
CA GLY A 10 2.96 4.30 2.26
C GLY A 10 1.77 5.24 2.08
N ASN A 11 1.83 6.41 2.73
CA ASN A 11 0.80 7.43 2.61
C ASN A 11 0.67 7.99 1.19
N ALA A 12 1.77 8.18 0.46
CA ALA A 12 1.75 8.68 -0.90
C ALA A 12 1.07 7.70 -1.88
N ASN A 13 1.32 6.40 -1.74
CA ASN A 13 0.65 5.37 -2.54
C ASN A 13 -0.83 5.24 -2.19
N GLU A 14 -1.21 5.35 -0.91
CA GLU A 14 -2.62 5.38 -0.50
C GLU A 14 -3.35 6.60 -1.06
N LEU A 15 -2.71 7.76 -1.01
CA LEU A 15 -3.26 9.00 -1.55
C LEU A 15 -3.45 8.90 -3.07
N ALA A 16 -2.42 8.44 -3.78
CA ALA A 16 -2.48 8.24 -5.23
C ALA A 16 -3.56 7.21 -5.63
N GLY A 17 -3.71 6.13 -4.85
CA GLY A 17 -4.75 5.13 -5.07
C GLY A 17 -6.17 5.68 -4.85
N LYS A 18 -6.38 6.48 -3.80
CA LYS A 18 -7.66 7.17 -3.55
C LYS A 18 -7.97 8.18 -4.65
N ILE A 19 -6.98 8.93 -5.12
CA ILE A 19 -7.14 9.86 -6.24
C ILE A 19 -7.50 9.10 -7.52
N LYS A 20 -6.78 8.03 -7.88
CA LYS A 20 -7.12 7.19 -9.05
C LYS A 20 -8.52 6.58 -8.96
N LYS A 21 -8.95 6.14 -7.79
CA LYS A 21 -10.33 5.64 -7.58
C LYS A 21 -11.36 6.75 -7.74
N GLY A 22 -11.11 7.93 -7.16
CA GLY A 22 -12.01 9.08 -7.26
C GLY A 22 -12.13 9.60 -8.70
N VAL A 23 -11.00 9.72 -9.40
CA VAL A 23 -10.97 10.16 -10.80
C VAL A 23 -11.52 9.08 -11.74
N GLY A 24 -11.16 7.81 -11.56
CA GLY A 24 -11.69 6.69 -12.35
C GLY A 24 -13.20 6.55 -12.25
N GLY A 25 -13.76 6.66 -11.02
CA GLY A 25 -15.21 6.65 -10.83
C GLY A 25 -15.92 7.89 -11.35
N ALA A 26 -15.26 9.06 -11.36
CA ALA A 26 -15.83 10.29 -11.91
C ALA A 26 -15.75 10.37 -13.44
N THR A 27 -14.83 9.61 -14.07
CA THR A 27 -14.59 9.64 -15.51
C THR A 27 -15.22 8.43 -16.24
N ASP A 28 -15.93 7.56 -15.51
CA ASP A 28 -16.47 6.28 -16.03
C ASP A 28 -15.39 5.45 -16.76
N ASP A 29 -14.15 5.47 -16.24
CA ASP A 29 -13.02 4.79 -16.84
C ASP A 29 -12.73 3.46 -16.10
N PRO A 30 -13.22 2.32 -16.63
CA PRO A 30 -13.10 1.03 -15.96
C PRO A 30 -11.65 0.54 -15.88
N ALA A 31 -10.74 1.07 -16.70
CA ALA A 31 -9.33 0.72 -16.62
C ALA A 31 -8.69 1.35 -15.37
N LEU A 32 -8.97 2.63 -15.09
CA LEU A 32 -8.49 3.33 -13.89
C LEU A 32 -9.05 2.71 -12.59
N GLU A 33 -10.33 2.31 -12.58
CA GLU A 33 -10.91 1.66 -11.40
C GLU A 33 -10.27 0.29 -11.12
N ASN A 34 -10.10 -0.52 -12.17
CA ASN A 34 -9.46 -1.83 -12.06
C ASN A 34 -8.00 -1.72 -11.63
N GLU A 35 -7.26 -0.75 -12.17
CA GLU A 35 -5.88 -0.50 -11.80
C GLU A 35 -5.77 -0.08 -10.32
N GLY A 36 -6.68 0.78 -9.87
CA GLY A 36 -6.78 1.18 -8.46
C GLY A 36 -7.10 0.01 -7.52
N ARG A 37 -8.03 -0.86 -7.89
CA ARG A 37 -8.35 -2.09 -7.12
C ARG A 37 -7.17 -3.06 -7.08
N ALA A 38 -6.49 -3.28 -8.20
CA ALA A 38 -5.32 -4.13 -8.27
C ALA A 38 -4.16 -3.60 -7.42
N GLN A 39 -3.95 -2.28 -7.45
CA GLN A 39 -2.91 -1.60 -6.66
C GLN A 39 -3.22 -1.67 -5.16
N GLU A 40 -4.47 -1.53 -4.75
CA GLU A 40 -4.89 -1.66 -3.34
C GLU A 40 -4.68 -3.09 -2.82
N SER A 41 -5.06 -4.11 -3.60
CA SER A 41 -4.82 -5.51 -3.25
C SER A 41 -3.34 -5.84 -3.14
N ARG A 42 -2.51 -5.33 -4.07
CA ARG A 42 -1.03 -5.46 -3.96
C ARG A 42 -0.50 -4.75 -2.72
N GLY A 43 -0.98 -3.56 -2.42
CA GLY A 43 -0.60 -2.79 -1.24
C GLY A 43 -0.89 -3.55 0.06
N LYS A 44 -2.12 -4.06 0.21
CA LYS A 44 -2.51 -4.89 1.37
C LYS A 44 -1.65 -6.15 1.49
N ALA A 45 -1.41 -6.86 0.37
CA ALA A 45 -0.56 -8.04 0.38
C ALA A 45 0.88 -7.74 0.80
N GLN A 46 1.46 -6.62 0.33
CA GLN A 46 2.79 -6.18 0.74
C GLN A 46 2.84 -5.77 2.22
N GLN A 47 1.79 -5.11 2.72
CA GLN A 47 1.69 -4.69 4.11
C GLN A 47 1.66 -5.90 5.04
N VAL A 48 0.77 -6.88 4.76
CA VAL A 48 0.70 -8.15 5.50
C VAL A 48 2.04 -8.89 5.48
N LYS A 49 2.68 -9.00 4.31
CA LYS A 49 3.99 -9.65 4.19
C LYS A 49 5.07 -8.90 4.98
N GLY A 50 5.01 -7.58 4.98
CA GLY A 50 5.86 -6.69 5.77
C GLY A 50 5.68 -6.94 7.27
N ASP A 51 4.45 -6.87 7.77
CA ASP A 51 4.10 -7.07 9.18
C ASP A 51 4.51 -8.46 9.70
N VAL A 52 4.30 -9.51 8.89
CA VAL A 52 4.77 -10.88 9.22
C VAL A 52 6.29 -10.93 9.32
N LYS A 53 7.00 -10.36 8.33
CA LYS A 53 8.47 -10.33 8.32
C LYS A 53 9.03 -9.52 9.48
N ASP A 54 8.39 -8.41 9.81
CA ASP A 54 8.78 -7.51 10.90
C ASP A 54 8.54 -8.15 12.27
N SER A 55 7.43 -8.88 12.42
CA SER A 55 7.12 -9.64 13.64
C SER A 55 8.08 -10.81 13.84
N LEU A 56 8.43 -11.55 12.77
CA LEU A 56 9.45 -12.59 12.82
C LEU A 56 10.82 -12.04 13.16
N LYS A 57 11.23 -10.92 12.53
CA LYS A 57 12.49 -10.24 12.86
C LYS A 57 12.55 -9.83 14.32
N ARG A 58 11.48 -9.21 14.85
CA ARG A 58 11.40 -8.82 16.26
C ARG A 58 11.48 -10.01 17.22
N GLY A 59 10.91 -11.15 16.84
CA GLY A 59 10.99 -12.38 17.63
C GLY A 59 12.39 -12.99 17.66
N ILE A 60 13.11 -12.94 16.52
CA ILE A 60 14.47 -13.48 16.39
C ILE A 60 15.51 -12.53 17.03
N ASP A 61 15.39 -11.21 16.86
CA ASP A 61 16.31 -10.22 17.48
C ASP A 61 16.21 -10.17 19.02
N ARG A 62 15.16 -10.78 19.60
CA ARG A 62 14.93 -10.81 21.05
C ARG A 62 15.45 -12.10 21.71
N ALA A 63 15.87 -13.11 20.94
CA ALA A 63 16.47 -14.35 21.43
C ALA A 63 18.01 -14.31 21.30
#